data_AF-A0A316WK95-F1
#
_entry.id   AF-A0A316WK95-F1
#
_cell.length_a   1.000
_cell.length_b   1.000
_cell.length_c   1.000
_cell.angle_alpha   90.00
_cell.angle_beta   90.00
_cell.angle_gamma   90.00
#
_symmetry.space_group_name_H-M   'P 1'
#
loop_
_entity.id
_entity.type
_entity.pdbx_description
1 polymer ?
#
loop_
_entity_poly.entity_id
_entity_poly.type
_entity_poly.pdbx_seq_one_letter_code
_entity_poly.pdbx_strand_id
1 'polypeptide(L)' 'MNVESWITVEETPALAAEAMAVIDARLARLTDAERDAFWASIRKAYNTPYNDPEKPAQPKPVEPAWAAPASPDRCRGCCR' A
#
# COMPACT_ATOMS: atom_id res chain seq x y z
N MET A 1 13.61 3.98 29.79
CA MET A 1 13.35 5.42 29.59
C MET A 1 11.99 5.69 30.19
N ASN A 2 11.88 6.51 31.24
CA ASN A 2 10.57 7.04 31.64
C ASN A 2 10.32 8.24 30.73
N VAL A 3 9.43 8.08 29.76
CA VAL A 3 9.05 9.20 28.89
C VAL A 3 7.95 9.92 29.65
N GLU A 4 8.33 10.92 30.43
CA GLU A 4 7.35 11.84 31.00
C GLU A 4 6.58 12.50 29.85
N SER A 5 5.25 12.51 29.97
CA SER A 5 4.41 13.20 29.00
C SER A 5 4.70 14.70 29.07
N TRP A 6 4.93 15.32 27.91
CA TRP A 6 5.10 16.77 27.80
C TRP A 6 3.77 17.55 27.87
N ILE A 7 2.66 16.83 28.02
CA ILE A 7 1.30 17.37 28.08
C ILE A 7 0.59 16.72 29.27
N THR A 8 -0.09 17.53 30.10
CA THR A 8 -0.90 17.03 31.20
C THR A 8 -2.26 16.52 30.71
N VAL A 9 -2.92 15.68 31.53
CA VAL A 9 -4.24 15.14 31.18
C VAL A 9 -5.27 16.28 31.09
N GLU A 10 -5.11 17.30 31.91
CA GLU A 10 -5.98 18.47 31.98
C GLU A 10 -5.83 19.38 30.76
N GLU A 11 -4.63 19.49 30.19
CA GLU A 11 -4.36 20.28 28.97
C GLU A 11 -4.82 19.56 27.69
N THR A 12 -4.89 18.23 27.73
CA THR A 12 -5.16 17.40 26.56
C THR A 12 -6.44 17.80 25.80
N PRO A 13 -7.60 18.07 26.44
CA PRO A 13 -8.82 18.45 25.72
C PRO A 13 -8.69 19.78 24.98
N ALA A 14 -8.02 20.76 25.59
CA ALA A 14 -7.82 22.08 24.99
C ALA A 14 -6.90 21.98 23.77
N LEU A 15 -5.77 21.28 23.91
CA LEU A 15 -4.83 21.05 22.81
C LEU A 15 -5.45 20.22 21.69
N ALA A 16 -6.28 19.23 22.00
CA ALA A 16 -7.02 18.45 21.00
C ALA A 16 -7.99 19.33 20.21
N ALA A 17 -8.72 20.23 20.88
CA ALA A 17 -9.62 21.16 20.20
C ALA A 17 -8.88 22.13 19.28
N GLU A 18 -7.75 22.69 19.74
CA GLU A 18 -6.89 23.56 18.94
C GLU A 18 -6.31 22.83 17.73
N ALA A 19 -5.80 21.61 17.93
CA ALA A 19 -5.25 20.80 16.85
C ALA A 19 -6.32 20.48 15.78
N MET A 20 -7.53 20.11 16.20
CA MET A 20 -8.64 19.86 15.29
C MET A 20 -9.01 21.10 14.49
N ALA A 21 -9.11 22.27 15.12
CA ALA A 21 -9.40 23.53 14.42
C ALA A 21 -8.34 23.86 13.36
N VAL A 22 -7.06 23.62 13.65
CA VAL A 22 -5.96 23.81 12.69
C VAL A 22 -6.07 22.82 11.53
N ILE A 23 -6.34 21.55 11.81
CA ILE A 23 -6.50 20.51 10.78
C ILE A 23 -7.68 20.85 9.87
N ASP A 24 -8.83 21.17 10.44
CA ASP A 24 -10.05 21.51 9.70
C ASP A 24 -9.84 22.74 8.81
N ALA A 25 -9.17 23.78 9.31
CA ALA A 25 -8.85 24.97 8.52
C ALA A 25 -7.94 24.67 7.31
N ARG A 26 -7.08 23.65 7.40
CA ARG A 26 -6.26 23.19 6.27
C ARG A 26 -7.07 22.35 5.30
N LEU A 27 -7.87 21.40 5.81
CA LEU A 27 -8.69 20.49 5.01
C LEU A 27 -9.88 21.18 4.34
N ALA A 28 -10.31 22.34 4.84
CA ALA A 28 -11.36 23.15 4.22
C ALA A 28 -11.00 23.66 2.81
N ARG A 29 -9.70 23.65 2.46
CA ARG A 29 -9.20 24.05 1.14
C ARG A 29 -9.23 22.92 0.13
N LEU A 30 -9.48 21.70 0.59
CA LEU A 30 -9.45 20.48 -0.21
C LEU A 30 -10.86 20.07 -0.63
N THR A 31 -10.95 19.42 -1.78
CA THR A 31 -12.15 18.68 -2.18
C THR A 31 -12.41 17.51 -1.23
N ASP A 32 -13.64 16.98 -1.26
CA ASP A 32 -14.00 15.84 -0.41
C ASP A 32 -13.14 14.60 -0.71
N ALA A 33 -12.83 14.34 -1.99
CA ALA A 33 -11.97 13.23 -2.40
C ALA A 33 -10.53 13.37 -1.86
N GLU A 34 -9.98 14.58 -1.85
CA GLU A 34 -8.64 14.85 -1.29
C GLU A 34 -8.64 14.72 0.24
N ARG A 35 -9.72 15.13 0.91
CA ARG A 35 -9.88 14.96 2.36
C ARG A 35 -9.96 13.48 2.74
N ASP A 36 -10.68 12.68 1.96
CA ASP A 36 -10.75 11.22 2.15
C ASP A 36 -9.38 10.56 1.93
N ALA A 37 -8.66 10.98 0.90
CA ALA A 37 -7.29 10.52 0.63
C ALA A 37 -6.33 10.86 1.78
N PHE A 38 -6.43 12.08 2.33
CA PHE A 38 -5.67 12.49 3.51
C PHE A 38 -5.94 11.55 4.70
N TRP A 39 -7.20 11.33 5.07
CA TRP A 39 -7.53 10.46 6.20
C TRP A 39 -7.22 8.98 5.95
N ALA A 40 -7.28 8.52 4.69
CA ALA A 40 -6.82 7.19 4.31
C ALA A 40 -5.31 7.03 4.53
N SER A 41 -4.51 8.05 4.20
CA SER A 41 -3.07 8.04 4.41
C SER A 41 -2.68 7.97 5.89
N ILE A 42 -3.39 8.72 6.75
CA ILE A 42 -3.16 8.70 8.20
C ILE A 42 -3.47 7.31 8.77
N ARG A 43 -4.64 6.74 8.44
CA ARG A 43 -4.99 5.38 8.85
C ARG A 43 -3.96 4.37 8.40
N LYS A 44 -3.48 4.47 7.15
CA LYS A 44 -2.43 3.60 6.63
C LYS A 44 -1.14 3.74 7.45
N ALA A 45 -0.69 4.97 7.71
CA ALA A 45 0.56 5.21 8.43
C ALA A 45 0.55 4.66 9.87
N TYR A 46 -0.55 4.83 10.59
CA TYR A 46 -0.64 4.43 12.00
C TYR A 46 -1.15 3.00 12.23
N ASN A 47 -1.86 2.40 11.27
CA ASN A 47 -2.32 1.00 11.36
C ASN A 47 -1.36 0.01 10.68
N THR A 48 -0.35 0.47 9.96
CA THR A 48 0.69 -0.44 9.44
C THR A 48 1.55 -0.90 10.62
N PRO A 49 1.68 -2.21 10.86
CA PRO A 49 2.56 -2.71 11.92
C PRO A 49 3.97 -2.16 11.76
N TYR A 50 4.61 -1.77 12.87
CA TYR A 50 6.00 -1.29 12.86
C TYR A 50 7.03 -2.36 12.47
N ASN A 51 6.62 -3.64 12.46
CA ASN A 51 7.43 -4.71 11.93
C ASN A 51 7.19 -4.81 10.43
N ASP A 52 8.27 -4.96 9.65
CA ASP A 52 8.16 -5.34 8.25
C ASP A 52 7.22 -6.54 8.14
N PRO A 53 6.17 -6.49 7.30
CA PRO A 53 5.40 -7.68 7.03
C PRO A 53 6.37 -8.74 6.51
N GLU A 54 6.27 -9.97 7.02
CA GLU A 54 7.03 -11.09 6.46
C GLU A 54 6.89 -11.03 4.94
N LYS A 55 8.03 -10.88 4.25
CA LYS A 55 8.04 -10.74 2.79
C LYS A 55 7.16 -11.86 2.22
N PRO A 56 6.09 -11.53 1.47
CA PRO A 56 5.29 -12.54 0.84
C PRO A 56 6.24 -13.45 0.06
N ALA A 57 6.16 -14.76 0.31
CA ALA A 57 7.00 -15.72 -0.38
C ALA A 57 6.91 -15.43 -1.89
N GLN A 58 8.05 -15.21 -2.53
CA GLN A 58 8.05 -14.93 -3.97
C GLN A 58 7.28 -16.04 -4.68
N PRO A 59 6.37 -15.71 -5.62
CA PRO A 59 5.68 -16.73 -6.38
C PRO A 59 6.75 -17.63 -7.02
N LYS A 60 6.63 -18.94 -6.81
CA LYS A 60 7.54 -19.92 -7.42
C LYS A 60 7.58 -19.65 -8.93
N PRO A 61 8.76 -19.60 -9.56
CA PRO A 61 8.86 -19.46 -11.01
C PRO A 61 7.95 -20.48 -11.68
N VAL A 62 7.03 -20.01 -12.51
CA VAL A 62 6.25 -20.88 -13.38
C VAL A 62 7.22 -21.37 -14.44
N GLU A 63 7.58 -22.65 -14.41
CA GLU A 63 8.41 -23.22 -15.47
C GLU A 63 7.69 -23.01 -16.81
N PRO A 64 8.34 -22.40 -17.82
CA PRO A 64 7.74 -22.26 -19.13
C PRO A 64 7.51 -23.67 -19.68
N ALA A 65 6.25 -24.01 -19.94
CA ALA A 65 5.90 -25.21 -20.68
C ALA A 65 6.58 -25.10 -22.05
N TRP A 66 7.73 -25.75 -22.21
CA TRP A 66 8.43 -25.82 -23.48
C TRP A 66 7.43 -26.30 -24.53
N ALA A 67 7.22 -25.44 -25.53
CA ALA A 67 6.44 -25.76 -26.71
C ALA A 67 6.90 -27.12 -27.26
N ALA A 68 5.97 -28.05 -27.40
CA ALA A 68 6.23 -29.30 -28.09
C ALA A 68 6.85 -29.00 -29.48
N PRO A 69 7.90 -29.72 -29.90
CA PRO A 69 8.48 -29.49 -31.22
C PRO A 69 7.44 -29.85 -32.28
N ALA A 70 7.22 -28.91 -33.21
CA ALA A 70 6.45 -29.18 -34.42
C ALA A 70 7.09 -30.35 -35.19
N SER A 71 6.34 -31.43 -35.39
CA SER A 71 6.73 -32.50 -36.31
C SER A 71 6.83 -31.97 -37.74
N PRO A 72 7.96 -32.14 -38.45
CA PRO A 72 8.03 -31.81 -39.86
C PRO A 72 7.61 -33.05 -40.67
N ASP A 73 6.32 -33.17 -40.97
CA ASP A 73 5.89 -34.16 -41.96
C ASP A 73 6.11 -33.63 -43.39
N ARG A 74 7.22 -34.12 -43.95
CA ARG A 74 7.44 -34.50 -45.36
C ARG A 74 7.06 -33.50 -46.44
N CYS A 75 8.07 -32.75 -46.88
CA CYS A 75 8.32 -32.60 -48.30
C CYS A 75 9.12 -33.81 -48.81
N ARG A 76 8.51 -34.64 -49.67
CA ARG A 76 9.26 -35.32 -50.75
C ARG A 76 8.29 -35.68 -51.88
N GLY A 77 8.20 -34.80 -52.87
CA GLY A 77 7.58 -35.13 -54.16
C GLY A 77 8.42 -36.15 -54.94
N CYS A 78 7.78 -36.83 -55.89
CA CYS A 78 8.32 -37.18 -57.21
C CYS A 78 7.34 -38.06 -57.99
N CYS A 79 6.97 -37.59 -59.18
CA CYS A 79 6.88 -38.36 -60.43
C CYS A 79 5.93 -39.57 -60.50
N ARG A 80 4.79 -39.38 -61.18
CA ARG A 80 4.38 -40.04 -62.45
C ARG A 80 2.90 -40.37 -62.49
#